data_AF-A0A399YKG7-F1
#
_entry.id   AF-A0A399YKG7-F1
#
_cell.length_a   1.000
_cell.length_b   1.000
_cell.length_c   1.000
_cell.angle_alpha   90.00
_cell.angle_beta   90.00
_cell.angle_gamma   90.00
#
_symmetry.space_group_name_H-M   'P 1'
#
loop_
_entity.id
_entity.type
_entity.pdbx_description
1 polymer ?
#
loop_
_entity_poly.entity_id
_entity_poly.type
_entity_poly.pdbx_seq_one_letter_code
_entity_poly.pdbx_strand_id
1 'polypeptide(L)'
;MSSDPRRCVMHLDLDAFFAAVEQRDKPSLRGRPVVVGGLGGRGVVSTASYEARVFGARSAMPMVEARRRCPAGTAFLSGRFEAYRATSRVVMDILRSRSPLVEQVSVDEAYVDLSAAADPPGWGEGAPEAWCADLLGEIRERTGGLTASVGVATSKMLAKLASEMDKPAGVTVVRPGQELDVLHPLDVRAVAGVGPATAARLRTFGVETVGDLARVSQADLVAIFGTAQGTSLHRLARADDDRPVVAEREAKSISSEETFATDVTDRAALESELTRLAEGVGGRLRSASLFARTITVKVRHHDFSTQTRSSTLPFATGDHAVVLREGRHLLAGVDVSQGIRLLGLGVSGLTAHAQEELELEGTAYPELAPDLPDVGGADAEDGDRGPAGGLGAALGETGWSTGQDVVHEVHGPGWVWGSGRGRVTVRFEGPGTPPGPVRTFAADDPALTAGPPPDWSAGSGAPS
;
A
#
# COMPACT_ATOMS: atom_id res chain seq x y z
N MET A 1 -21.22 -13.08 36.24
CA MET A 1 -20.11 -13.60 35.43
C MET A 1 -20.40 -13.17 34.00
N SER A 2 -19.79 -12.07 33.58
CA SER A 2 -20.06 -11.46 32.26
C SER A 2 -19.41 -12.34 31.19
N SER A 3 -20.23 -13.12 30.49
CA SER A 3 -19.83 -13.80 29.27
C SER A 3 -19.89 -12.78 28.13
N ASP A 4 -18.94 -11.84 28.11
CA ASP A 4 -18.53 -11.30 26.82
C ASP A 4 -17.62 -12.37 26.20
N PRO A 5 -18.03 -13.07 25.13
CA PRO A 5 -17.13 -14.02 24.48
C PRO A 5 -15.87 -13.24 24.08
N ARG A 6 -14.73 -13.59 24.68
CA ARG A 6 -13.48 -12.85 24.44
C ARG A 6 -13.25 -12.73 22.94
N ARG A 7 -13.12 -11.49 22.46
CA ARG A 7 -12.94 -11.15 21.04
C ARG A 7 -11.87 -12.05 20.41
N CYS A 8 -12.13 -12.50 19.18
CA CYS A 8 -11.21 -13.34 18.40
C CYS A 8 -10.95 -12.61 17.08
N VAL A 9 -9.81 -11.94 17.01
CA VAL A 9 -9.40 -11.14 15.84
C VAL A 9 -8.36 -11.93 15.06
N MET A 10 -8.59 -12.09 13.77
CA MET A 10 -7.59 -12.57 12.82
C MET A 10 -7.00 -11.40 12.06
N HIS A 11 -5.70 -11.46 11.80
CA HIS A 11 -5.02 -10.68 10.79
C HIS A 11 -4.50 -11.63 9.73
N LEU A 12 -4.77 -11.32 8.47
CA LEU A 12 -4.27 -12.06 7.31
C LEU A 12 -3.39 -11.14 6.46
N ASP A 13 -2.26 -11.68 6.00
CA ASP A 13 -1.30 -11.00 5.13
C ASP A 13 -0.81 -11.95 4.03
N LEU A 14 -1.01 -11.58 2.76
CA LEU A 14 -0.58 -12.40 1.63
C LEU A 14 0.95 -12.42 1.47
N ASP A 15 1.48 -13.62 1.33
CA ASP A 15 2.92 -13.86 1.34
C ASP A 15 3.62 -13.31 0.11
N ALA A 16 4.52 -12.33 0.32
CA ALA A 16 5.30 -11.68 -0.74
C ALA A 16 4.42 -11.30 -1.96
N PHE A 17 3.24 -10.75 -1.67
CA PHE A 17 2.08 -10.74 -2.56
C PHE A 17 2.36 -10.43 -4.03
N PHE A 18 2.94 -9.27 -4.36
CA PHE A 18 3.18 -8.91 -5.76
C PHE A 18 4.13 -9.89 -6.44
N ALA A 19 5.22 -10.28 -5.78
CA ALA A 19 6.17 -11.22 -6.35
C ALA A 19 5.54 -12.62 -6.53
N ALA A 20 4.69 -13.06 -5.59
CA ALA A 20 3.97 -14.32 -5.70
C ALA A 20 2.98 -14.33 -6.87
N VAL A 21 2.26 -13.22 -7.11
CA VAL A 21 1.41 -13.04 -8.30
C VAL A 21 2.24 -13.12 -9.58
N GLU A 22 3.40 -12.46 -9.64
CA GLU A 22 4.29 -12.53 -10.81
C GLU A 22 4.80 -13.97 -11.05
N GLN A 23 5.18 -14.70 -10.01
CA GLN A 23 5.64 -16.10 -10.12
C GLN A 23 4.50 -17.06 -10.52
N ARG A 24 3.28 -16.80 -10.05
CA ARG A 24 2.08 -17.57 -10.45
C ARG A 24 1.84 -17.42 -11.95
N ASP A 25 1.80 -16.16 -12.43
CA ASP A 25 1.40 -15.81 -13.78
C ASP A 25 2.52 -16.05 -14.81
N LYS A 26 3.79 -16.03 -14.38
CA LYS A 26 4.97 -16.19 -15.24
C LYS A 26 5.75 -17.44 -14.81
N PRO A 27 5.43 -18.64 -15.33
CA PRO A 27 6.00 -19.91 -14.90
C PRO A 27 7.53 -19.95 -14.88
N SER A 28 8.20 -19.20 -15.75
CA SER A 28 9.67 -19.11 -15.78
C SER A 28 10.30 -18.42 -14.57
N LEU A 29 9.50 -17.75 -13.74
CA LEU A 29 9.93 -17.05 -12.52
C LEU A 29 9.72 -17.86 -11.24
N ARG A 30 9.02 -19.00 -11.30
CA ARG A 30 8.75 -19.84 -10.12
C ARG A 30 10.05 -20.31 -9.48
N GLY A 31 10.18 -20.14 -8.17
CA GLY A 31 11.38 -20.50 -7.42
C GLY A 31 12.60 -19.61 -7.72
N ARG A 32 12.43 -18.48 -8.43
CA ARG A 32 13.51 -17.54 -8.74
C ARG A 32 13.35 -16.25 -7.94
N PRO A 33 14.47 -15.55 -7.65
CA PRO A 33 14.42 -14.21 -7.06
C PRO A 33 13.62 -13.24 -7.95
N VAL A 34 12.53 -12.70 -7.41
CA VAL A 34 11.70 -11.68 -8.05
C VAL A 34 11.61 -10.45 -7.14
N VAL A 35 11.82 -9.28 -7.73
CA VAL A 35 11.70 -7.98 -7.07
C VAL A 35 10.76 -7.10 -7.89
N VAL A 36 9.68 -6.65 -7.28
CA VAL A 36 8.68 -5.77 -7.88
C VAL A 36 8.84 -4.36 -7.31
N GLY A 37 8.85 -3.34 -8.16
CA GLY A 37 8.87 -1.95 -7.71
C GLY A 37 9.17 -0.95 -8.81
N GLY A 38 9.55 0.27 -8.42
CA GLY A 38 10.00 1.30 -9.36
C GLY A 38 11.35 0.90 -9.96
N LEU A 39 11.43 0.77 -11.28
CA LEU A 39 12.66 0.33 -11.96
C LEU A 39 13.65 1.45 -12.27
N GLY A 40 13.21 2.72 -12.21
CA GLY A 40 14.06 3.89 -12.43
C GLY A 40 15.07 4.14 -11.31
N GLY A 41 15.99 5.09 -11.53
CA GLY A 41 17.12 5.36 -10.61
C GLY A 41 16.73 5.78 -9.19
N ARG A 42 15.51 6.30 -9.00
CA ARG A 42 14.93 6.69 -7.70
C ARG A 42 13.85 5.72 -7.21
N GLY A 43 13.67 4.60 -7.90
CA GLY A 43 12.66 3.61 -7.56
C GLY A 43 12.98 2.87 -6.26
N VAL A 44 11.93 2.36 -5.64
CA VAL A 44 12.01 1.56 -4.42
C VAL A 44 11.37 0.19 -4.65
N VAL A 45 11.82 -0.80 -3.89
CA VAL A 45 11.22 -2.14 -3.87
C VAL A 45 9.86 -2.05 -3.18
N SER A 46 8.80 -2.40 -3.90
CA SER A 46 7.47 -2.61 -3.32
C SER A 46 7.43 -3.97 -2.61
N THR A 47 7.88 -5.02 -3.29
CA THR A 47 7.88 -6.39 -2.78
C THR A 47 9.09 -7.16 -3.29
N ALA A 48 9.70 -7.96 -2.42
CA ALA A 48 10.72 -8.94 -2.78
C ALA A 48 10.21 -10.35 -2.44
N SER A 49 10.39 -11.29 -3.37
CA SER A 49 10.10 -12.71 -3.16
C SER A 49 10.97 -13.30 -2.05
N TYR A 50 10.57 -14.43 -1.46
CA TYR A 50 11.38 -15.08 -0.43
C TYR A 50 12.78 -15.45 -0.95
N GLU A 51 12.89 -15.87 -2.20
CA GLU A 51 14.18 -16.17 -2.84
C GLU A 51 15.05 -14.91 -3.00
N ALA A 52 14.45 -13.74 -3.24
CA ALA A 52 15.17 -12.47 -3.27
C ALA A 52 15.58 -11.98 -1.86
N ARG A 53 14.75 -12.25 -0.85
CA ARG A 53 15.00 -11.90 0.56
C ARG A 53 16.22 -12.63 1.12
N VAL A 54 16.54 -13.83 0.65
CA VAL A 54 17.79 -14.55 0.99
C VAL A 54 19.03 -13.71 0.68
N PHE A 55 18.99 -12.90 -0.38
CA PHE A 55 20.08 -12.00 -0.76
C PHE A 55 19.99 -10.63 -0.06
N GLY A 56 19.05 -10.45 0.86
CA GLY A 56 18.88 -9.24 1.65
C GLY A 56 18.08 -8.13 0.96
N ALA A 57 17.38 -8.41 -0.15
CA ALA A 57 16.38 -7.50 -0.69
C ALA A 57 15.15 -7.44 0.24
N ARG A 58 14.57 -6.25 0.40
CA ARG A 58 13.38 -6.03 1.25
C ARG A 58 12.55 -4.87 0.74
N SER A 59 11.28 -4.83 1.11
CA SER A 59 10.39 -3.70 0.83
C SER A 59 10.96 -2.37 1.36
N ALA A 60 10.62 -1.28 0.68
CA ALA A 60 11.14 0.08 0.91
C ALA A 60 12.67 0.25 0.70
N MET A 61 13.40 -0.79 0.29
CA MET A 61 14.80 -0.65 -0.12
C MET A 61 14.91 0.13 -1.45
N PRO A 62 15.90 1.02 -1.61
CA PRO A 62 16.21 1.60 -2.92
C PRO A 62 16.47 0.51 -3.96
N MET A 63 15.87 0.62 -5.15
CA MET A 63 15.99 -0.40 -6.21
C MET A 63 17.44 -0.64 -6.63
N VAL A 64 18.28 0.41 -6.61
CA VAL A 64 19.72 0.33 -6.89
C VAL A 64 20.43 -0.59 -5.88
N GLU A 65 20.08 -0.50 -4.61
CA GLU A 65 20.66 -1.35 -3.56
C GLU A 65 20.20 -2.80 -3.71
N ALA A 66 18.92 -3.02 -4.06
CA ALA A 66 18.42 -4.37 -4.34
C ALA A 66 19.15 -5.02 -5.52
N ARG A 67 19.40 -4.25 -6.60
CA ARG A 67 20.20 -4.71 -7.76
C ARG A 67 21.65 -5.05 -7.41
N ARG A 68 22.25 -4.34 -6.45
CA ARG A 68 23.60 -4.61 -5.97
C ARG A 68 23.68 -5.89 -5.13
N ARG A 69 22.64 -6.16 -4.33
CA ARG A 69 22.58 -7.31 -3.42
C ARG A 69 22.23 -8.61 -4.12
N CYS A 70 21.26 -8.56 -5.04
CA CYS A 70 20.71 -9.73 -5.67
C CYS A 70 21.58 -10.23 -6.85
N PRO A 71 21.56 -11.55 -7.15
CA PRO A 71 22.33 -12.12 -8.26
C PRO A 71 21.81 -11.66 -9.63
N ALA A 72 22.64 -11.77 -10.66
CA ALA A 72 22.32 -11.36 -12.04
C ALA A 72 21.07 -12.06 -12.62
N GLY A 73 20.70 -13.24 -12.10
CA GLY A 73 19.50 -13.98 -12.49
C GLY A 73 18.19 -13.49 -11.85
N THR A 74 18.20 -12.39 -11.10
CA THR A 74 17.02 -11.83 -10.43
C THR A 74 16.13 -11.08 -11.41
N ALA A 75 14.82 -11.36 -11.38
CA ALA A 75 13.86 -10.62 -12.17
C ALA A 75 13.45 -9.33 -11.44
N PHE A 76 13.66 -8.18 -12.09
CA PHE A 76 13.22 -6.87 -11.60
C PHE A 76 12.05 -6.40 -12.47
N LEU A 77 10.85 -6.33 -11.89
CA LEU A 77 9.61 -6.10 -12.61
C LEU A 77 8.93 -4.79 -12.17
N SER A 78 8.28 -4.11 -13.10
CA SER A 78 7.32 -3.06 -12.80
C SER A 78 6.02 -3.65 -12.25
N GLY A 79 5.33 -2.93 -11.36
CA GLY A 79 4.08 -3.41 -10.76
C GLY A 79 2.90 -3.49 -11.75
N ARG A 80 2.21 -4.63 -11.76
CA ARG A 80 0.95 -4.87 -12.50
C ARG A 80 -0.27 -4.74 -11.58
N PHE A 81 -0.60 -3.52 -11.17
CA PHE A 81 -1.65 -3.26 -10.17
C PHE A 81 -3.04 -3.78 -10.52
N GLU A 82 -3.39 -3.92 -11.80
CA GLU A 82 -4.65 -4.54 -12.20
C GLU A 82 -4.70 -6.03 -11.79
N ALA A 83 -3.63 -6.79 -12.06
CA ALA A 83 -3.49 -8.18 -11.65
C ALA A 83 -3.52 -8.31 -10.12
N TYR A 84 -2.84 -7.41 -9.41
CA TYR A 84 -2.81 -7.41 -7.95
C TYR A 84 -4.20 -7.13 -7.36
N ARG A 85 -4.94 -6.15 -7.90
CA ARG A 85 -6.32 -5.87 -7.45
C ARG A 85 -7.28 -7.01 -7.80
N ALA A 86 -7.12 -7.68 -8.94
CA ALA A 86 -7.95 -8.82 -9.31
C ALA A 86 -7.77 -9.97 -8.31
N THR A 87 -6.52 -10.31 -7.98
CA THR A 87 -6.21 -11.34 -6.99
C THR A 87 -6.67 -10.93 -5.58
N SER A 88 -6.44 -9.69 -5.16
CA SER A 88 -6.89 -9.16 -3.87
C SER A 88 -8.40 -9.29 -3.70
N ARG A 89 -9.19 -8.93 -4.72
CA ARG A 89 -10.64 -9.06 -4.71
C ARG A 89 -11.09 -10.48 -4.37
N VAL A 90 -10.47 -11.49 -4.99
CA VAL A 90 -10.77 -12.90 -4.70
C VAL A 90 -10.57 -13.24 -3.22
N VAL A 91 -9.45 -12.81 -2.62
CA VAL A 91 -9.15 -13.06 -1.21
C VAL A 91 -10.12 -12.31 -0.30
N MET A 92 -10.37 -11.03 -0.57
CA MET A 92 -11.26 -10.21 0.24
C MET A 92 -12.72 -10.70 0.18
N ASP A 93 -13.16 -11.23 -0.97
CA ASP A 93 -14.48 -11.83 -1.12
C ASP A 93 -14.61 -13.14 -0.31
N ILE A 94 -13.55 -13.95 -0.23
CA ILE A 94 -13.50 -15.11 0.67
C ILE A 94 -13.59 -14.65 2.13
N LEU A 95 -12.87 -13.60 2.54
CA LEU A 95 -12.95 -13.12 3.92
C LEU A 95 -14.35 -12.60 4.27
N ARG A 96 -14.98 -11.85 3.36
CA ARG A 96 -16.34 -11.32 3.54
C ARG A 96 -17.42 -12.40 3.54
N SER A 97 -17.20 -13.54 2.90
CA SER A 97 -18.11 -14.68 2.98
C SER A 97 -18.05 -15.36 4.36
N ARG A 98 -16.92 -15.23 5.06
CA ARG A 98 -16.66 -15.87 6.36
C ARG A 98 -17.01 -14.99 7.56
N SER A 99 -16.91 -13.67 7.44
CA SER A 99 -17.31 -12.71 8.49
C SER A 99 -17.83 -11.40 7.90
N PRO A 100 -18.87 -10.78 8.50
CA PRO A 100 -19.33 -9.45 8.11
C PRO A 100 -18.36 -8.33 8.53
N LEU A 101 -17.44 -8.59 9.46
CA LEU A 101 -16.48 -7.60 9.97
C LEU A 101 -15.09 -7.85 9.38
N VAL A 102 -14.88 -7.35 8.16
CA VAL A 102 -13.58 -7.39 7.46
C VAL A 102 -13.09 -5.96 7.25
N GLU A 103 -11.98 -5.61 7.88
CA GLU A 103 -11.29 -4.34 7.68
C GLU A 103 -10.08 -4.57 6.77
N GLN A 104 -10.24 -4.26 5.49
CA GLN A 104 -9.14 -4.29 4.53
C GLN A 104 -8.17 -3.13 4.82
N VAL A 105 -6.94 -3.46 5.21
CA VAL A 105 -5.89 -2.49 5.53
C VAL A 105 -5.17 -2.07 4.24
N SER A 106 -4.81 -3.06 3.43
CA SER A 106 -4.08 -2.89 2.18
C SER A 106 -4.64 -3.82 1.09
N VAL A 107 -3.97 -3.88 -0.07
CA VAL A 107 -4.31 -4.84 -1.13
C VAL A 107 -4.06 -6.30 -0.72
N ASP A 108 -3.14 -6.55 0.21
CA ASP A 108 -2.73 -7.87 0.68
C ASP A 108 -3.02 -8.17 2.15
N GLU A 109 -3.53 -7.18 2.89
CA GLU A 109 -3.69 -7.26 4.35
C GLU A 109 -5.13 -6.93 4.78
N ALA A 110 -5.66 -7.73 5.71
CA ALA A 110 -6.96 -7.46 6.33
C ALA A 110 -7.03 -7.96 7.78
N TYR A 111 -7.79 -7.23 8.59
CA TYR A 111 -8.30 -7.73 9.87
C TYR A 111 -9.69 -8.31 9.69
N VAL A 112 -9.97 -9.39 10.41
CA VAL A 112 -11.29 -10.04 10.45
C VAL A 112 -11.66 -10.27 11.90
N ASP A 113 -12.85 -9.84 12.30
CA ASP A 113 -13.41 -10.26 13.59
C ASP A 113 -14.09 -11.62 13.42
N LEU A 114 -13.43 -12.67 13.91
CA LEU A 114 -13.95 -14.04 13.86
C LEU A 114 -15.08 -14.25 14.87
N SER A 115 -15.17 -13.42 15.92
CA SER A 115 -16.27 -13.49 16.88
C SER A 115 -17.60 -13.02 16.29
N ALA A 116 -17.55 -12.26 15.19
CA ALA A 116 -18.73 -11.84 14.42
C ALA A 116 -19.10 -12.79 13.26
N ALA A 117 -18.34 -13.88 13.05
CA ALA A 117 -18.65 -14.87 12.03
C ALA A 117 -19.99 -15.57 12.31
N ALA A 118 -20.61 -16.16 11.28
CA ALA A 118 -21.84 -16.93 11.45
C ALA A 118 -21.63 -18.18 12.33
N ASP A 119 -20.45 -18.80 12.22
CA ASP A 119 -19.98 -19.89 13.06
C ASP A 119 -18.59 -19.56 13.62
N PRO A 120 -18.51 -18.81 14.74
CA PRO A 120 -17.24 -18.40 15.33
C PRO A 120 -16.43 -19.61 15.85
N PRO A 121 -15.12 -19.71 15.53
CA PRO A 121 -14.29 -20.82 16.04
C PRO A 121 -14.08 -20.77 17.56
N GLY A 122 -14.32 -19.62 18.19
CA GLY A 122 -14.08 -19.41 19.62
C GLY A 122 -12.60 -19.57 19.98
N TRP A 123 -12.34 -20.05 21.21
CA TRP A 123 -10.99 -20.30 21.74
C TRP A 123 -10.78 -21.76 22.15
N GLY A 124 -11.60 -22.67 21.62
CA GLY A 124 -11.45 -24.11 21.84
C GLY A 124 -10.09 -24.60 21.35
N GLU A 125 -9.60 -25.68 21.96
CA GLU A 125 -8.33 -26.29 21.58
C GLU A 125 -8.35 -26.68 20.09
N GLY A 126 -7.41 -26.13 19.31
CA GLY A 126 -7.27 -26.37 17.87
C GLY A 126 -8.35 -25.73 16.98
N ALA A 127 -9.39 -25.12 17.53
CA ALA A 127 -10.50 -24.59 16.74
C ALA A 127 -10.11 -23.37 15.88
N PRO A 128 -9.43 -22.32 16.39
CA PRO A 128 -8.92 -21.24 15.55
C PRO A 128 -7.93 -21.72 14.48
N GLU A 129 -7.07 -22.67 14.82
CA GLU A 129 -6.08 -23.24 13.90
C GLU A 129 -6.75 -23.98 12.74
N ALA A 130 -7.72 -24.85 13.02
CA ALA A 130 -8.47 -25.57 12.01
C ALA A 130 -9.26 -24.63 11.09
N TRP A 131 -9.89 -23.61 11.67
CA TRP A 131 -10.59 -22.57 10.91
C TRP A 131 -9.66 -21.83 9.96
N CYS A 132 -8.48 -21.43 10.43
CA CYS A 132 -7.46 -20.78 9.62
C CYS A 132 -6.92 -21.69 8.51
N ALA A 133 -6.69 -22.97 8.81
CA ALA A 133 -6.20 -23.94 7.83
C ALA A 133 -7.21 -24.14 6.68
N ASP A 134 -8.51 -24.21 6.98
CA ASP A 134 -9.57 -24.27 5.98
C ASP A 134 -9.58 -23.01 5.09
N LEU A 135 -9.55 -21.82 5.71
CA LEU A 135 -9.48 -20.55 5.00
C LEU A 135 -8.25 -20.47 4.06
N LEU A 136 -7.07 -20.84 4.56
CA LEU A 136 -5.84 -20.82 3.77
C LEU A 136 -5.88 -21.82 2.61
N GLY A 137 -6.52 -22.98 2.81
CA GLY A 137 -6.80 -23.95 1.75
C GLY A 137 -7.65 -23.35 0.64
N GLU A 138 -8.76 -22.71 0.99
CA GLU A 138 -9.67 -22.05 0.04
C GLU A 138 -8.96 -20.91 -0.71
N ILE A 139 -8.20 -20.06 0.00
CA ILE A 139 -7.41 -18.98 -0.62
C ILE A 139 -6.41 -19.57 -1.62
N ARG A 140 -5.66 -20.60 -1.22
CA ARG A 140 -4.65 -21.22 -2.08
C ARG A 140 -5.28 -21.80 -3.34
N GLU A 141 -6.40 -22.50 -3.22
CA GLU A 141 -7.13 -23.05 -4.36
C GLU A 141 -7.61 -21.94 -5.30
N ARG A 142 -8.39 -20.99 -4.78
CA ARG A 142 -9.06 -19.95 -5.58
C ARG A 142 -8.14 -18.91 -6.19
N THR A 143 -6.95 -18.73 -5.63
CA THR A 143 -5.95 -17.79 -6.16
C THR A 143 -4.94 -18.45 -7.10
N GLY A 144 -5.07 -19.74 -7.38
CA GLY A 144 -4.12 -20.47 -8.23
C GLY A 144 -2.76 -20.71 -7.57
N GLY A 145 -2.75 -20.83 -6.23
CA GLY A 145 -1.59 -21.27 -5.46
C GLY A 145 -0.91 -20.20 -4.60
N LEU A 146 -1.51 -19.02 -4.38
CA LEU A 146 -0.93 -18.04 -3.45
C LEU A 146 -1.11 -18.49 -2.00
N THR A 147 -0.16 -18.11 -1.15
CA THR A 147 -0.22 -18.37 0.28
C THR A 147 -0.43 -17.08 1.06
N ALA A 148 -0.93 -17.21 2.28
CA ALA A 148 -1.05 -16.15 3.24
C ALA A 148 -0.55 -16.65 4.60
N SER A 149 -0.09 -15.72 5.43
CA SER A 149 0.19 -15.99 6.83
C SER A 149 -0.87 -15.32 7.69
N VAL A 150 -1.29 -16.00 8.75
CA VAL A 150 -2.38 -15.53 9.62
C VAL A 150 -1.98 -15.53 11.08
N GLY A 151 -2.43 -14.49 11.77
CA GLY A 151 -2.28 -14.35 13.21
C GLY A 151 -3.65 -14.20 13.85
N VAL A 152 -3.93 -14.96 14.91
CA VAL A 152 -5.18 -14.87 15.66
C VAL A 152 -4.88 -14.45 17.10
N ALA A 153 -5.55 -13.42 17.60
CA ALA A 153 -5.36 -12.93 18.96
C ALA A 153 -6.64 -12.26 19.50
N THR A 154 -6.56 -11.74 20.73
CA THR A 154 -7.65 -11.00 21.38
C THR A 154 -7.79 -9.56 20.89
N SER A 155 -6.79 -9.03 20.17
CA SER A 155 -6.76 -7.66 19.67
C SER A 155 -6.08 -7.55 18.30
N LYS A 156 -6.30 -6.42 17.61
CA LYS A 156 -5.71 -6.16 16.28
C LYS A 156 -4.19 -6.11 16.32
N MET A 157 -3.61 -5.43 17.30
CA MET A 157 -2.15 -5.36 17.42
C MET A 157 -1.53 -6.75 17.55
N LEU A 158 -2.03 -7.59 18.46
CA LEU A 158 -1.47 -8.92 18.64
C LEU A 158 -1.76 -9.86 17.48
N ALA A 159 -2.92 -9.75 16.83
CA ALA A 159 -3.22 -10.55 15.65
C ALA A 159 -2.23 -10.22 14.52
N LYS A 160 -1.93 -8.94 14.30
CA LYS A 160 -0.91 -8.52 13.32
C LYS A 160 0.47 -9.05 13.68
N LEU A 161 0.90 -8.88 14.93
CA LEU A 161 2.18 -9.41 15.39
C LEU A 161 2.29 -10.92 15.20
N ALA A 162 1.28 -11.67 15.60
CA ALA A 162 1.21 -13.12 15.43
C ALA A 162 1.38 -13.53 13.96
N SER A 163 0.75 -12.82 13.02
CA SER A 163 0.83 -13.15 11.60
C SER A 163 2.24 -12.99 10.99
N GLU A 164 3.12 -12.23 11.65
CA GLU A 164 4.50 -12.03 11.22
C GLU A 164 5.47 -13.08 11.78
N MET A 165 5.11 -13.78 12.88
CA MET A 165 6.00 -14.67 13.62
C MET A 165 6.37 -15.95 12.85
N ASP A 166 5.46 -16.47 12.03
CA ASP A 166 5.60 -17.75 11.33
C ASP A 166 5.44 -17.62 9.81
N LYS A 167 5.87 -16.49 9.22
CA LYS A 167 5.88 -16.33 7.75
C LYS A 167 6.97 -17.20 7.11
N PRO A 168 6.73 -17.82 5.93
CA PRO A 168 5.49 -17.84 5.13
C PRO A 168 4.51 -18.97 5.46
N ALA A 169 3.27 -18.80 5.00
CA ALA A 169 2.19 -19.80 5.06
C ALA A 169 1.89 -20.35 6.46
N GLY A 170 2.21 -19.57 7.51
CA GLY A 170 2.05 -19.96 8.90
C GLY A 170 0.74 -19.49 9.53
N VAL A 171 0.38 -20.18 10.61
CA VAL A 171 -0.77 -19.87 11.47
C VAL A 171 -0.25 -19.71 12.89
N THR A 172 -0.31 -18.50 13.44
CA THR A 172 0.06 -18.25 14.84
C THR A 172 -1.15 -17.81 15.64
N VAL A 173 -1.47 -18.52 16.72
CA VAL A 173 -2.59 -18.21 17.61
C VAL A 173 -2.06 -17.79 18.98
N VAL A 174 -2.28 -16.53 19.36
CA VAL A 174 -1.99 -16.01 20.69
C VAL A 174 -3.26 -16.06 21.52
N ARG A 175 -3.33 -17.03 22.44
CA ARG A 175 -4.55 -17.29 23.19
C ARG A 175 -4.77 -16.27 24.31
N PRO A 176 -6.03 -16.07 24.74
CA PRO A 176 -6.31 -15.22 25.87
C PRO A 176 -5.60 -15.67 27.13
N GLY A 177 -4.85 -14.78 27.76
CA GLY A 177 -3.94 -15.04 28.88
C GLY A 177 -2.46 -15.21 28.48
N GLN A 178 -2.14 -15.35 27.19
CA GLN A 178 -0.74 -15.49 26.70
C GLN A 178 -0.18 -14.18 26.13
N GLU A 179 -0.98 -13.13 26.09
CA GLU A 179 -0.68 -11.89 25.38
C GLU A 179 0.67 -11.28 25.79
N LEU A 180 0.90 -11.13 27.10
CA LEU A 180 2.10 -10.48 27.62
C LEU A 180 3.35 -11.37 27.48
N ASP A 181 3.18 -12.69 27.58
CA ASP A 181 4.28 -13.65 27.42
C ASP A 181 4.82 -13.63 25.99
N VAL A 182 3.94 -13.44 25.01
CA VAL A 182 4.31 -13.27 23.60
C VAL A 182 4.85 -11.87 23.34
N LEU A 183 4.20 -10.83 23.88
CA LEU A 183 4.49 -9.44 23.56
C LEU A 183 5.79 -8.92 24.19
N HIS A 184 6.00 -9.14 25.49
CA HIS A 184 7.08 -8.51 26.24
C HIS A 184 8.51 -8.84 25.74
N PRO A 185 8.81 -10.07 25.28
CA PRO A 185 10.15 -10.40 24.79
C PRO A 185 10.52 -9.75 23.45
N LEU A 186 9.56 -9.18 22.72
CA LEU A 186 9.80 -8.60 21.40
C LEU A 186 10.59 -7.29 21.50
N ASP A 187 11.33 -6.95 20.44
CA ASP A 187 11.94 -5.62 20.27
C ASP A 187 10.84 -4.56 20.33
N VAL A 188 11.15 -3.41 20.93
CA VAL A 188 10.18 -2.31 21.09
C VAL A 188 9.53 -1.86 19.78
N ARG A 189 10.19 -2.08 18.64
CA ARG A 189 9.65 -1.82 17.28
C ARG A 189 8.48 -2.71 16.89
N ALA A 190 8.20 -3.78 17.64
CA ALA A 190 7.01 -4.60 17.46
C ALA A 190 5.72 -3.84 17.81
N VAL A 191 5.80 -2.84 18.70
CA VAL A 191 4.61 -2.06 19.06
C VAL A 191 4.16 -1.20 17.89
N ALA A 192 2.87 -1.31 17.53
CA ALA A 192 2.28 -0.48 16.48
C ALA A 192 2.48 1.03 16.80
N GLY A 193 2.98 1.77 15.81
CA GLY A 193 3.32 3.20 15.98
C GLY A 193 4.77 3.46 16.41
N VAL A 194 5.58 2.42 16.67
CA VAL A 194 7.02 2.57 16.97
C VAL A 194 7.86 2.43 15.70
N GLY A 195 8.03 3.56 14.99
CA GLY A 195 8.95 3.66 13.87
C GLY A 195 10.43 3.74 14.30
N PRO A 196 11.39 3.77 13.34
CA PRO A 196 12.83 3.87 13.64
C PRO A 196 13.21 5.05 14.54
N ALA A 197 12.58 6.21 14.35
CA ALA A 197 12.84 7.41 15.14
C ALA A 197 12.35 7.26 16.60
N THR A 198 11.11 6.81 16.78
CA THR A 198 10.54 6.53 18.11
C THR A 198 11.37 5.48 18.84
N ALA A 199 11.74 4.40 18.15
CA ALA A 199 12.58 3.36 18.73
C ALA A 199 13.96 3.89 19.15
N ALA A 200 14.62 4.69 18.30
CA ALA A 200 15.90 5.31 18.65
C ALA A 200 15.79 6.19 19.90
N ARG A 201 14.69 6.95 20.03
CA ARG A 201 14.41 7.77 21.22
C ARG A 201 14.10 6.93 22.45
N LEU A 202 13.35 5.83 22.33
CA LEU A 202 13.10 4.91 23.44
C LEU A 202 14.40 4.27 23.95
N ARG A 203 15.30 3.89 23.04
CA ARG A 203 16.62 3.33 23.40
C ARG A 203 17.50 4.29 24.18
N THR A 204 17.37 5.62 24.00
CA THR A 204 18.11 6.58 24.86
C THR A 204 17.69 6.53 26.32
N PHE A 205 16.53 5.94 26.63
CA PHE A 205 16.03 5.70 27.99
C PHE A 205 16.20 4.24 28.43
N GLY A 206 16.99 3.43 27.70
CA GLY A 206 17.23 2.02 28.02
C GLY A 206 16.05 1.09 27.73
N VAL A 207 15.11 1.52 26.89
CA VAL A 207 13.96 0.71 26.47
C VAL A 207 14.31 -0.01 25.16
N GLU A 208 14.61 -1.31 25.26
CA GLU A 208 14.93 -2.16 24.11
C GLU A 208 13.77 -3.11 23.75
N THR A 209 13.08 -3.64 24.76
CA THR A 209 11.98 -4.59 24.60
C THR A 209 10.63 -3.95 24.90
N VAL A 210 9.55 -4.60 24.47
CA VAL A 210 8.19 -4.18 24.87
C VAL A 210 8.00 -4.32 26.38
N GLY A 211 8.61 -5.32 27.01
CA GLY A 211 8.61 -5.47 28.47
C GLY A 211 9.32 -4.31 29.21
N ASP A 212 10.37 -3.73 28.62
CA ASP A 212 10.97 -2.50 29.14
C ASP A 212 10.02 -1.32 29.02
N LEU A 213 9.37 -1.17 27.85
CA LEU A 213 8.40 -0.11 27.60
C LEU A 213 7.21 -0.20 28.58
N ALA A 214 6.74 -1.41 28.87
CA ALA A 214 5.68 -1.66 29.83
C ALA A 214 6.07 -1.23 31.26
N ARG A 215 7.36 -1.12 31.60
CA ARG A 215 7.79 -0.60 32.92
C ARG A 215 7.81 0.93 33.00
N VAL A 216 7.75 1.64 31.87
CA VAL A 216 7.72 3.11 31.84
C VAL A 216 6.33 3.63 32.24
N SER A 217 6.31 4.67 33.08
CA SER A 217 5.06 5.29 33.51
C SER A 217 4.36 6.00 32.34
N GLN A 218 3.03 6.08 32.37
CA GLN A 218 2.28 6.82 31.36
C GLN A 218 2.68 8.30 31.35
N ALA A 219 2.91 8.88 32.53
CA ALA A 219 3.30 10.29 32.67
C ALA A 219 4.62 10.59 31.94
N ASP A 220 5.61 9.72 32.08
CA ASP A 220 6.91 9.87 31.40
C ASP A 220 6.75 9.71 29.88
N LEU A 221 5.98 8.71 29.43
CA LEU A 221 5.73 8.52 27.99
C LEU A 221 5.00 9.72 27.38
N VAL A 222 4.03 10.30 28.08
CA VAL A 222 3.33 11.52 27.66
C VAL A 222 4.27 12.73 27.65
N ALA A 223 5.15 12.88 28.64
CA ALA A 223 6.13 13.96 28.67
C ALA A 223 7.13 13.87 27.50
N ILE A 224 7.51 12.66 27.09
CA ILE A 224 8.48 12.43 26.01
C ILE A 224 7.83 12.56 24.63
N PHE A 225 6.67 11.92 24.42
CA PHE A 225 6.06 11.71 23.10
C PHE A 225 4.76 12.49 22.88
N GLY A 226 4.32 13.26 23.88
CA GLY A 226 3.02 13.93 23.84
C GLY A 226 1.86 13.01 24.23
N THR A 227 0.70 13.62 24.49
CA THR A 227 -0.45 12.94 25.09
C THR A 227 -0.95 11.74 24.28
N ALA A 228 -1.12 11.92 22.96
CA ALA A 228 -1.69 10.89 22.10
C ALA A 228 -0.76 9.68 21.98
N GLN A 229 0.48 9.90 21.52
CA GLN A 229 1.45 8.82 21.32
C GLN A 229 1.86 8.18 22.66
N GLY A 230 2.13 8.98 23.70
CA GLY A 230 2.54 8.48 25.00
C GLY A 230 1.49 7.59 25.67
N THR A 231 0.20 7.98 25.59
CA THR A 231 -0.90 7.16 26.09
C THR A 231 -1.05 5.87 25.29
N SER A 232 -0.95 5.95 23.96
CA SER A 232 -1.03 4.78 23.07
C SER A 232 0.08 3.78 23.37
N LEU A 233 1.34 4.22 23.44
CA LEU A 233 2.48 3.36 23.79
C LEU A 233 2.31 2.67 25.14
N HIS A 234 1.80 3.40 26.14
CA HIS A 234 1.58 2.84 27.47
C HIS A 234 0.57 1.68 27.48
N ARG A 235 -0.54 1.85 26.75
CA ARG A 235 -1.61 0.84 26.61
C ARG A 235 -1.14 -0.35 25.80
N LEU A 236 -0.59 -0.10 24.61
CA LEU A 236 -0.16 -1.14 23.69
C LEU A 236 0.96 -2.01 24.26
N ALA A 237 1.91 -1.45 25.03
CA ALA A 237 2.94 -2.24 25.70
C ALA A 237 2.39 -3.26 26.72
N ARG A 238 1.13 -3.09 27.16
CA ARG A 238 0.41 -3.97 28.09
C ARG A 238 -0.66 -4.82 27.39
N ALA A 239 -0.57 -4.95 26.07
CA ALA A 239 -1.57 -5.61 25.24
C ALA A 239 -3.00 -5.05 25.38
N ASP A 240 -3.15 -3.82 25.88
CA ASP A 240 -4.43 -3.12 25.95
C ASP A 240 -4.70 -2.42 24.60
N ASP A 241 -5.45 -3.12 23.75
CA ASP A 241 -5.90 -2.64 22.45
C ASP A 241 -7.37 -3.00 22.24
N ASP A 242 -8.25 -2.01 22.45
CA ASP A 242 -9.70 -2.13 22.34
C ASP A 242 -10.25 -1.77 20.95
N ARG A 243 -9.38 -1.34 20.02
CA ARG A 243 -9.79 -0.89 18.68
C ARG A 243 -10.58 -1.99 17.97
N PRO A 244 -11.83 -1.71 17.53
CA PRO A 244 -12.62 -2.70 16.81
C PRO A 244 -12.09 -2.93 15.40
N VAL A 245 -12.47 -4.07 14.82
CA VAL A 245 -12.40 -4.27 13.36
C VAL A 245 -13.56 -3.49 12.75
N VAL A 246 -13.25 -2.58 11.82
CA VAL A 246 -14.23 -1.68 11.21
C VAL A 246 -14.35 -2.00 9.72
N ALA A 247 -15.52 -2.48 9.29
CA ALA A 247 -15.75 -2.91 7.91
C ALA A 247 -15.66 -1.77 6.88
N GLU A 248 -16.12 -0.57 7.25
CA GLU A 248 -16.14 0.59 6.37
C GLU A 248 -15.34 1.75 6.96
N ARG A 249 -14.38 2.26 6.19
CA ARG A 249 -13.65 3.49 6.52
C ARG A 249 -13.91 4.53 5.45
N GLU A 250 -14.47 5.66 5.86
CA GLU A 250 -14.56 6.82 4.99
C GLU A 250 -13.16 7.37 4.70
N ALA A 251 -12.85 7.60 3.43
CA ALA A 251 -11.61 8.24 3.03
C ALA A 251 -11.59 9.67 3.60
N LYS A 252 -10.51 10.04 4.30
CA LYS A 252 -10.33 11.40 4.83
C LYS A 252 -9.71 12.35 3.80
N SER A 253 -8.97 11.80 2.84
CA SER A 253 -8.30 12.54 1.78
C SER A 253 -8.08 11.68 0.55
N ILE A 254 -7.92 12.33 -0.60
CA ILE A 254 -7.53 11.72 -1.87
C ILE A 254 -6.32 12.51 -2.38
N SER A 255 -5.21 11.83 -2.67
CA SER A 255 -4.02 12.50 -3.20
C SER A 255 -3.29 11.67 -4.25
N SER A 256 -2.57 12.35 -5.12
CA SER A 256 -1.67 11.78 -6.12
C SER A 256 -0.35 12.55 -6.07
N GLU A 257 0.76 11.84 -6.22
CA GLU A 257 2.09 12.43 -6.17
C GLU A 257 3.05 11.70 -7.09
N GLU A 258 4.02 12.44 -7.60
CA GLU A 258 5.03 11.96 -8.55
C GLU A 258 6.43 12.32 -8.04
N THR A 259 7.32 11.33 -7.99
CA THR A 259 8.73 11.57 -7.72
C THR A 259 9.47 11.59 -9.04
N PHE A 260 9.95 12.76 -9.44
CA PHE A 260 10.64 12.93 -10.72
C PHE A 260 11.94 12.14 -10.78
N ALA A 261 12.28 11.64 -11.98
CA ALA A 261 13.54 10.95 -12.24
C ALA A 261 14.76 11.84 -11.97
N THR A 262 14.64 13.13 -12.30
CA THR A 262 15.62 14.18 -12.05
C THR A 262 14.90 15.36 -11.40
N ASP A 263 15.58 16.11 -10.54
CA ASP A 263 14.95 17.26 -9.89
C ASP A 263 14.57 18.33 -10.93
N VAL A 264 13.36 18.86 -10.80
CA VAL A 264 12.75 19.77 -11.78
C VAL A 264 12.80 21.20 -11.26
N THR A 265 13.44 22.09 -12.01
CA THR A 265 13.47 23.54 -11.73
C THR A 265 12.54 24.33 -12.66
N ASP A 266 12.10 23.73 -13.76
CA ASP A 266 11.21 24.36 -14.73
C ASP A 266 9.77 24.40 -14.21
N ARG A 267 9.24 25.62 -14.04
CA ARG A 267 7.88 25.85 -13.55
C ARG A 267 6.84 25.35 -14.55
N ALA A 268 7.08 25.48 -15.85
CA ALA A 268 6.13 25.01 -16.85
C ALA A 268 5.98 23.47 -16.79
N ALA A 269 7.09 22.75 -16.62
CA ALA A 269 7.07 21.31 -16.40
C ALA A 269 6.30 20.92 -15.12
N LEU A 270 6.49 21.64 -14.00
CA LEU A 270 5.75 21.40 -12.76
C LEU A 270 4.25 21.69 -12.91
N GLU A 271 3.86 22.73 -13.64
CA GLU A 271 2.46 23.05 -13.90
C GLU A 271 1.78 22.01 -14.81
N SER A 272 2.50 21.50 -15.82
CA SER A 272 2.03 20.39 -16.65
C SER A 272 1.81 19.13 -15.83
N GLU A 273 2.74 18.83 -14.92
CA GLU A 273 2.59 17.69 -14.02
C GLU A 273 1.43 17.88 -13.05
N LEU A 274 1.25 19.10 -12.52
CA LEU A 274 0.12 19.43 -11.66
C LEU A 274 -1.23 19.22 -12.36
N THR A 275 -1.34 19.55 -13.65
CA THR A 275 -2.52 19.26 -14.47
C THR A 275 -2.82 17.76 -14.49
N ARG A 276 -1.81 16.93 -14.77
CA ARG A 276 -1.96 15.47 -14.75
C ARG A 276 -2.42 14.96 -13.38
N LEU A 277 -1.84 15.48 -12.30
CA LEU A 277 -2.23 15.12 -10.93
C LEU A 277 -3.68 15.54 -10.62
N ALA A 278 -4.10 16.73 -11.06
CA ALA A 278 -5.46 17.23 -10.85
C ALA A 278 -6.51 16.40 -11.59
N GLU A 279 -6.23 15.99 -12.83
CA GLU A 279 -7.08 15.07 -13.58
C GLU A 279 -7.23 13.72 -12.85
N GLY A 280 -6.13 13.17 -12.34
CA GLY A 280 -6.14 11.93 -11.56
C GLY A 280 -6.93 12.04 -10.26
N VAL A 281 -6.75 13.13 -9.50
CA VAL A 281 -7.50 13.40 -8.28
C VAL A 281 -8.99 13.61 -8.58
N GLY A 282 -9.32 14.40 -9.59
CA GLY A 282 -10.71 14.64 -10.01
C GLY A 282 -11.40 13.38 -10.51
N GLY A 283 -10.71 12.52 -11.27
CA GLY A 283 -11.21 11.21 -11.67
C GLY A 283 -11.57 10.33 -10.47
N ARG A 284 -10.72 10.32 -9.43
CA ARG A 284 -10.98 9.57 -8.19
C ARG A 284 -12.13 10.14 -7.37
N LEU A 285 -12.24 11.46 -7.27
CA LEU A 285 -13.41 12.11 -6.63
C LEU A 285 -14.70 11.70 -7.33
N ARG A 286 -14.73 11.75 -8.67
CA ARG A 286 -15.90 11.33 -9.47
C ARG A 286 -16.24 9.86 -9.26
N SER A 287 -15.26 8.96 -9.34
CA SER A 287 -15.50 7.53 -9.10
C SER A 287 -15.99 7.23 -7.69
N ALA A 288 -15.58 8.01 -6.70
CA ALA A 288 -16.03 7.87 -5.32
C ALA A 288 -17.34 8.63 -5.03
N SER A 289 -17.88 9.39 -5.98
CA SER A 289 -19.02 10.31 -5.76
C SER A 289 -18.80 11.28 -4.59
N LEU A 290 -17.58 11.81 -4.48
CA LEU A 290 -17.16 12.74 -3.43
C LEU A 290 -16.77 14.10 -3.98
N PHE A 291 -16.97 15.13 -3.16
CA PHE A 291 -16.49 16.49 -3.35
C PHE A 291 -15.51 16.83 -2.23
N ALA A 292 -14.63 17.81 -2.45
CA ALA A 292 -13.63 18.21 -1.46
C ALA A 292 -13.55 19.72 -1.29
N ARG A 293 -13.14 20.17 -0.11
CA ARG A 293 -13.04 21.61 0.22
C ARG A 293 -11.61 22.10 0.29
N THR A 294 -10.71 21.27 0.81
CA THR A 294 -9.32 21.67 1.05
C THR A 294 -8.42 21.06 0.02
N ILE A 295 -7.67 21.89 -0.71
CA ILE A 295 -6.67 21.50 -1.71
C ILE A 295 -5.30 21.69 -1.08
N THR A 296 -4.42 20.71 -1.27
CA THR A 296 -3.08 20.67 -0.69
C THR A 296 -2.06 20.36 -1.78
N VAL A 297 -1.06 21.23 -1.95
CA VAL A 297 0.14 20.97 -2.74
C VAL A 297 1.26 20.55 -1.80
N LYS A 298 1.87 19.40 -2.08
CA LYS A 298 3.04 18.88 -1.38
C LYS A 298 4.23 18.90 -2.31
N VAL A 299 5.35 19.41 -1.82
CA VAL A 299 6.60 19.50 -2.57
C VAL A 299 7.70 18.88 -1.72
N ARG A 300 8.53 18.03 -2.31
CA ARG A 300 9.79 17.59 -1.70
C ARG A 300 10.96 18.15 -2.49
N HIS A 301 11.92 18.74 -1.80
CA HIS A 301 13.15 19.26 -2.40
C HIS A 301 14.20 18.16 -2.56
N HIS A 302 15.31 18.49 -3.23
CA HIS A 302 16.42 17.57 -3.47
C HIS A 302 17.06 17.03 -2.16
N ASP A 303 17.02 17.81 -1.09
CA ASP A 303 17.53 17.48 0.25
C ASP A 303 16.54 16.67 1.11
N PHE A 304 15.43 16.22 0.52
CA PHE A 304 14.31 15.52 1.16
C PHE A 304 13.46 16.35 2.14
N SER A 305 13.75 17.64 2.31
CA SER A 305 12.83 18.54 3.02
C SER A 305 11.48 18.58 2.29
N THR A 306 10.39 18.56 3.07
CA THR A 306 9.02 18.52 2.53
C THR A 306 8.29 19.80 2.95
N GLN A 307 7.77 20.52 1.95
CA GLN A 307 6.92 21.68 2.13
C GLN A 307 5.49 21.30 1.72
N THR A 308 4.51 21.71 2.52
CA THR A 308 3.09 21.53 2.22
C THR A 308 2.41 22.89 2.27
N ARG A 309 1.57 23.20 1.28
CA ARG A 309 0.71 24.39 1.25
C ARG A 309 -0.72 23.94 0.98
N SER A 310 -1.68 24.50 1.70
CA SER A 310 -3.09 24.16 1.53
C SER A 310 -3.98 25.40 1.49
N SER A 311 -5.08 25.31 0.77
CA SER A 311 -6.15 26.31 0.71
C SER A 311 -7.50 25.59 0.88
N THR A 312 -8.40 26.18 1.67
CA THR A 312 -9.76 25.66 1.87
C THR A 312 -10.76 26.57 1.19
N LEU A 313 -11.49 26.02 0.24
CA LEU A 313 -12.57 26.71 -0.47
C LEU A 313 -13.80 26.87 0.44
N PRO A 314 -14.60 27.93 0.25
CA PRO A 314 -15.85 28.11 0.98
C PRO A 314 -16.95 27.11 0.55
N PHE A 315 -16.71 26.35 -0.52
CA PHE A 315 -17.61 25.35 -1.07
C PHE A 315 -16.85 24.05 -1.41
N ALA A 316 -17.58 22.94 -1.55
CA ALA A 316 -17.00 21.66 -1.93
C ALA A 316 -17.06 21.46 -3.45
N THR A 317 -15.96 21.03 -4.06
CA THR A 317 -15.85 20.82 -5.51
C THR A 317 -15.37 19.42 -5.86
N GLY A 318 -15.88 18.90 -6.98
CA GLY A 318 -15.42 17.68 -7.65
C GLY A 318 -14.77 17.99 -8.99
N ASP A 319 -14.72 19.27 -9.38
CA ASP A 319 -14.17 19.70 -10.65
C ASP A 319 -12.65 19.84 -10.56
N HIS A 320 -11.98 19.02 -11.37
CA HIS A 320 -10.54 19.06 -11.56
C HIS A 320 -10.01 20.44 -12.01
N ALA A 321 -10.79 21.24 -12.73
CA ALA A 321 -10.35 22.57 -13.19
C ALA A 321 -10.22 23.54 -12.01
N VAL A 322 -11.17 23.52 -11.07
CA VAL A 322 -11.10 24.28 -9.81
C VAL A 322 -9.92 23.80 -8.96
N VAL A 323 -9.78 22.48 -8.79
CA VAL A 323 -8.66 21.90 -8.03
C VAL A 323 -7.30 22.29 -8.65
N LEU A 324 -7.19 22.30 -9.97
CA LEU A 324 -5.99 22.71 -10.70
C LEU A 324 -5.69 24.21 -10.52
N ARG A 325 -6.71 25.07 -10.60
CA ARG A 325 -6.56 26.52 -10.38
C ARG A 325 -5.98 26.81 -9.00
N GLU A 326 -6.58 26.23 -7.96
CA GLU A 326 -6.09 26.39 -6.58
C GLU A 326 -4.71 25.76 -6.39
N GLY A 327 -4.47 24.58 -6.98
CA GLY A 327 -3.16 23.96 -6.98
C GLY A 327 -2.07 24.86 -7.59
N ARG A 328 -2.34 25.51 -8.73
CA ARG A 328 -1.40 26.45 -9.37
C ARG A 328 -1.11 27.65 -8.49
N HIS A 329 -2.14 28.21 -7.83
CA HIS A 329 -1.97 29.29 -6.88
C HIS A 329 -1.06 28.87 -5.71
N LEU A 330 -1.27 27.68 -5.14
CA LEU A 330 -0.43 27.14 -4.07
C LEU A 330 1.02 26.90 -4.54
N LEU A 331 1.20 26.35 -5.75
CA LEU A 331 2.52 26.09 -6.35
C LEU A 331 3.29 27.38 -6.69
N ALA A 332 2.60 28.48 -7.00
CA ALA A 332 3.22 29.78 -7.24
C ALA A 332 4.02 30.28 -6.03
N GLY A 333 3.57 29.94 -4.81
CA GLY A 333 4.26 30.26 -3.55
C GLY A 333 5.41 29.34 -3.17
N VAL A 334 5.82 28.41 -4.05
CA VAL A 334 6.94 27.47 -3.81
C VAL A 334 8.18 27.94 -4.56
N ASP A 335 9.32 27.98 -3.86
CA ASP A 335 10.62 28.18 -4.49
C ASP A 335 11.09 26.88 -5.16
N VAL A 336 11.27 26.95 -6.48
CA VAL A 336 11.68 25.83 -7.33
C VAL A 336 13.16 25.89 -7.72
N SER A 337 13.88 26.92 -7.29
CA SER A 337 15.28 27.20 -7.70
C SER A 337 16.25 26.08 -7.31
N GLN A 338 16.01 25.44 -6.16
CA GLN A 338 16.79 24.31 -5.65
C GLN A 338 16.42 22.96 -6.28
N GLY A 339 15.47 22.95 -7.21
CA GLY A 339 14.96 21.73 -7.84
C GLY A 339 13.94 20.99 -6.96
N ILE A 340 12.83 20.61 -7.58
CA ILE A 340 11.77 19.83 -6.96
C ILE A 340 11.96 18.35 -7.28
N ARG A 341 12.03 17.54 -6.22
CA ARG A 341 12.17 16.08 -6.31
C ARG A 341 10.82 15.37 -6.43
N LEU A 342 9.80 15.85 -5.74
CA LEU A 342 8.44 15.29 -5.77
C LEU A 342 7.43 16.42 -5.76
N LEU A 343 6.40 16.28 -6.60
CA LEU A 343 5.20 17.12 -6.59
C LEU A 343 3.99 16.25 -6.27
N GLY A 344 3.15 16.70 -5.34
CA GLY A 344 1.92 16.04 -4.96
C GLY A 344 0.77 17.01 -4.87
N LEU A 345 -0.42 16.53 -5.23
CA LEU A 345 -1.67 17.25 -5.12
C LEU A 345 -2.67 16.36 -4.37
N GLY A 346 -3.27 16.93 -3.34
CA GLY A 346 -4.23 16.25 -2.50
C GLY A 346 -5.45 17.10 -2.24
N VAL A 347 -6.55 16.43 -1.90
CA VAL A 347 -7.80 17.03 -1.48
C VAL A 347 -8.30 16.38 -0.20
N SER A 348 -8.90 17.17 0.68
CA SER A 348 -9.46 16.73 1.97
C SER A 348 -10.72 17.53 2.34
N GLY A 349 -11.31 17.22 3.50
CA GLY A 349 -12.64 17.71 3.84
C GLY A 349 -13.70 17.14 2.89
N LEU A 350 -13.60 15.84 2.62
CA LEU A 350 -14.44 15.13 1.66
C LEU A 350 -15.90 15.11 2.12
N THR A 351 -16.84 15.20 1.17
CA THR A 351 -18.27 15.16 1.43
C THR A 351 -19.03 14.58 0.24
N ALA A 352 -20.15 13.91 0.49
CA ALA A 352 -21.06 13.44 -0.55
C ALA A 352 -21.99 14.57 -1.08
N HIS A 353 -21.96 15.75 -0.46
CA HIS A 353 -22.83 16.86 -0.82
C HIS A 353 -21.99 18.04 -1.34
N ALA A 354 -22.23 18.41 -2.60
CA ALA A 354 -21.69 19.64 -3.15
C ALA A 354 -22.67 20.79 -2.92
N GLN A 355 -22.10 21.96 -2.67
CA GLN A 355 -22.74 23.21 -3.04
C GLN A 355 -21.83 23.79 -4.11
N GLU A 356 -22.31 23.87 -5.35
CA GLU A 356 -21.49 24.36 -6.46
C GLU A 356 -21.20 25.86 -6.30
N GLU A 357 -20.12 26.32 -6.93
CA GLU A 357 -19.82 27.74 -7.06
C GLU A 357 -20.99 28.40 -7.79
N LEU A 358 -21.72 29.29 -7.10
CA LEU A 358 -22.68 30.17 -7.76
C LEU A 358 -21.88 31.16 -8.60
N GLU A 359 -21.80 30.91 -9.91
CA GLU A 359 -21.31 31.89 -10.88
C GLU A 359 -22.26 33.10 -10.90
N LEU A 360 -22.04 34.03 -9.99
CA LEU A 360 -22.62 35.36 -10.05
C LEU A 360 -21.78 36.17 -11.03
N GLU A 361 -22.37 36.56 -12.16
CA GLU A 361 -21.74 37.47 -13.12
C GLU A 361 -21.18 38.71 -12.39
N GLY A 362 -19.85 38.82 -12.30
CA GLY A 362 -19.18 40.09 -12.02
C GLY A 362 -18.67 40.39 -10.61
N THR A 363 -18.44 39.42 -9.72
CA THR A 363 -17.71 39.70 -8.45
C THR A 363 -16.33 39.07 -8.42
N ALA A 364 -15.31 39.88 -8.67
CA ALA A 364 -13.97 39.64 -8.18
C ALA A 364 -14.01 39.57 -6.65
N TYR A 365 -13.76 38.40 -6.06
CA TYR A 365 -13.56 38.30 -4.63
C TYR A 365 -12.34 39.15 -4.24
N PRO A 366 -12.46 40.08 -3.27
CA PRO A 366 -11.30 40.79 -2.76
C PRO A 366 -10.36 39.81 -2.04
N GLU A 367 -9.05 40.02 -2.19
CA GLU A 367 -8.00 39.31 -1.43
C GLU A 367 -8.38 39.24 0.05
N LEU A 368 -8.64 38.03 0.54
CA LEU A 368 -8.66 37.76 1.97
C LEU A 368 -7.20 37.79 2.45
N ALA A 369 -6.86 38.87 3.15
CA ALA A 369 -5.59 39.09 3.83
C ALA A 369 -5.27 37.92 4.81
N PRO A 370 -3.97 37.68 5.08
CA PRO A 370 -3.52 36.51 5.82
C PRO A 370 -3.77 36.72 7.31
N ASP A 371 -4.37 35.71 7.95
CA ASP A 371 -4.09 35.24 9.30
C ASP A 371 -5.34 34.53 9.85
N LEU A 372 -5.35 33.21 9.71
CA LEU A 372 -6.08 32.34 10.62
C LEU A 372 -5.06 31.43 11.29
N PRO A 373 -5.13 31.27 12.63
CA PRO A 373 -4.10 30.60 13.40
C PRO A 373 -3.95 29.13 13.00
N ASP A 374 -2.70 28.69 13.04
CA ASP A 374 -2.22 27.32 12.91
C ASP A 374 -3.11 26.35 13.71
N VAL A 375 -4.04 25.68 13.03
CA VAL A 375 -4.72 24.51 13.57
C VAL A 375 -3.71 23.38 13.51
N GLY A 376 -3.03 23.22 14.65
CA GLY A 376 -1.89 22.34 14.87
C GLY A 376 -2.00 21.03 14.11
N GLY A 377 -0.91 20.73 13.39
CA GLY A 377 -0.68 19.44 12.79
C GLY A 377 -0.91 18.33 13.81
N ALA A 378 -2.01 17.62 13.64
CA ALA A 378 -2.05 16.24 14.07
C ALA A 378 -1.09 15.50 13.14
N ASP A 379 0.01 15.01 13.72
CA ASP A 379 0.89 14.03 13.09
C ASP A 379 0.01 13.01 12.37
N ALA A 380 0.02 13.08 11.04
CA ALA A 380 -0.62 12.08 10.22
C ALA A 380 0.16 10.79 10.45
N GLU A 381 -0.36 9.95 11.35
CA GLU A 381 0.04 8.55 11.44
C GLU A 381 0.08 7.99 10.02
N ASP A 382 1.18 7.31 9.73
CA ASP A 382 1.53 6.64 8.47
C ASP A 382 0.50 5.53 8.22
N GLY A 383 -0.70 5.93 7.81
CA GLY A 383 -1.77 5.07 7.34
C GLY A 383 -1.43 4.65 5.93
N ASP A 384 -1.18 3.36 5.78
CA ASP A 384 -0.86 2.64 4.56
C ASP A 384 -1.33 3.33 3.27
N ARG A 385 -0.39 3.96 2.58
CA ARG A 385 -0.56 4.41 1.20
C ARG A 385 -0.14 3.26 0.31
N GLY A 386 -1.09 2.38 -0.03
CA GLY A 386 -0.92 1.48 -1.16
C GLY A 386 -0.41 2.29 -2.37
N PRO A 387 0.49 1.74 -3.21
CA PRO A 387 1.14 2.52 -4.25
C PRO A 387 0.06 3.13 -5.14
N ALA A 388 0.04 4.47 -5.19
CA ALA A 388 -0.85 5.19 -6.07
C ALA A 388 -0.58 4.67 -7.49
N GLY A 389 -1.61 4.09 -8.10
CA GLY A 389 -1.60 3.70 -9.49
C GLY A 389 -1.50 4.94 -10.37
N GLY A 390 -0.30 5.50 -10.50
CA GLY A 390 0.08 6.28 -11.64
C GLY A 390 0.36 5.32 -12.78
N LEU A 391 -0.51 5.31 -13.79
CA LEU A 391 -0.27 4.70 -15.11
C LEU A 391 0.93 5.33 -15.87
N GLY A 392 1.75 6.14 -15.20
CA GLY A 392 2.96 6.79 -15.70
C GLY A 392 4.23 6.31 -15.03
N ALA A 393 4.28 5.08 -14.51
CA ALA A 393 5.53 4.46 -14.11
C ALA A 393 6.41 4.25 -15.35
N ALA A 394 7.24 5.25 -15.66
CA ALA A 394 8.32 5.25 -16.63
C ALA A 394 8.16 4.17 -17.70
N LEU A 395 7.29 4.42 -18.68
CA LEU A 395 7.43 3.73 -19.96
C LEU A 395 8.92 3.82 -20.32
N GLY A 396 9.56 2.68 -20.62
CA GLY A 396 10.91 2.75 -21.16
C GLY A 396 10.93 3.68 -22.38
N GLU A 397 12.09 4.09 -22.88
CA GLU A 397 12.20 4.88 -24.12
C GLU A 397 11.37 4.29 -25.29
N THR A 398 11.00 3.01 -25.19
CA THR A 398 10.23 2.20 -26.13
C THR A 398 8.72 2.12 -25.85
N GLY A 399 8.16 2.71 -24.80
CA GLY A 399 6.73 2.55 -24.48
C GLY A 399 6.35 1.26 -23.73
N TRP A 400 7.33 0.44 -23.31
CA TRP A 400 7.10 -0.88 -22.69
C TRP A 400 7.85 -1.02 -21.37
N SER A 401 7.21 -1.56 -20.34
CA SER A 401 7.83 -1.82 -19.03
C SER A 401 8.07 -3.31 -18.77
N THR A 402 9.20 -3.65 -18.12
CA THR A 402 9.52 -5.05 -17.79
C THR A 402 8.47 -5.65 -16.86
N GLY A 403 7.90 -6.79 -17.25
CA GLY A 403 6.83 -7.48 -16.53
C GLY A 403 5.44 -7.19 -17.08
N GLN A 404 5.26 -6.18 -17.93
CA GLN A 404 3.98 -5.82 -18.57
C GLN A 404 3.43 -6.98 -19.40
N ASP A 405 2.12 -7.22 -19.30
CA ASP A 405 1.43 -8.23 -20.10
C ASP A 405 1.15 -7.70 -21.52
N VAL A 406 1.31 -8.56 -22.51
CA VAL A 406 1.19 -8.22 -23.94
C VAL A 406 0.48 -9.33 -24.71
N VAL A 407 -0.07 -8.99 -25.87
CA VAL A 407 -0.58 -9.95 -26.84
C VAL A 407 0.07 -9.66 -28.19
N HIS A 408 0.57 -10.72 -28.83
CA HIS A 408 1.08 -10.65 -30.18
C HIS A 408 0.15 -11.44 -31.12
N GLU A 409 -0.24 -10.87 -32.26
CA GLU A 409 -1.23 -11.49 -33.19
C GLU A 409 -0.89 -12.95 -33.56
N VAL A 410 0.38 -13.22 -33.89
CA VAL A 410 0.87 -14.55 -34.27
C VAL A 410 1.22 -15.46 -33.07
N HIS A 411 1.76 -14.90 -31.98
CA HIS A 411 2.35 -15.68 -30.90
C HIS A 411 1.47 -15.79 -29.65
N GLY A 412 0.34 -15.08 -29.64
CA GLY A 412 -0.61 -15.07 -28.53
C GLY A 412 -0.12 -14.25 -27.33
N PRO A 413 -0.63 -14.55 -26.12
CA PRO A 413 -0.31 -13.80 -24.92
C PRO A 413 1.13 -14.05 -24.44
N GLY A 414 1.71 -13.04 -23.84
CA GLY A 414 3.03 -13.10 -23.24
C GLY A 414 3.28 -11.91 -22.32
N TRP A 415 4.53 -11.71 -21.94
CA TRP A 415 4.93 -10.59 -21.10
C TRP A 415 6.30 -10.04 -21.50
N VAL A 416 6.50 -8.75 -21.27
CA VAL A 416 7.74 -8.03 -21.58
C VAL A 416 8.86 -8.52 -20.67
N TRP A 417 9.76 -9.33 -21.21
CA TRP A 417 10.95 -9.82 -20.51
C TRP A 417 12.04 -8.75 -20.38
N GLY A 418 12.11 -7.84 -21.36
CA GLY A 418 13.02 -6.69 -21.34
C GLY A 418 12.69 -5.71 -22.47
N SER A 419 13.06 -4.44 -22.30
CA SER A 419 12.86 -3.39 -23.29
C SER A 419 14.04 -2.40 -23.30
N GLY A 420 14.32 -1.81 -24.46
CA GLY A 420 15.36 -0.78 -24.63
C GLY A 420 15.93 -0.72 -26.05
N ARG A 421 16.56 0.40 -26.40
CA ARG A 421 17.21 0.62 -27.71
C ARG A 421 16.29 0.33 -28.91
N GLY A 422 15.03 0.75 -28.82
CA GLY A 422 14.04 0.53 -29.89
C GLY A 422 13.59 -0.93 -30.06
N ARG A 423 13.89 -1.81 -29.10
CA ARG A 423 13.48 -3.22 -29.13
C ARG A 423 12.72 -3.61 -27.87
N VAL A 424 11.86 -4.61 -28.02
CA VAL A 424 11.14 -5.25 -26.93
C VAL A 424 11.29 -6.76 -27.04
N THR A 425 11.67 -7.40 -25.94
CA THR A 425 11.78 -8.84 -25.84
C THR A 425 10.63 -9.37 -25.01
N VAL A 426 9.85 -10.27 -25.60
CA VAL A 426 8.63 -10.85 -25.03
C VAL A 426 8.84 -12.34 -24.80
N ARG A 427 8.35 -12.82 -23.67
CA ARG A 427 8.27 -14.24 -23.33
C ARG A 427 6.82 -14.69 -23.42
N PHE A 428 6.55 -15.71 -24.22
CA PHE A 428 5.18 -16.18 -24.51
C PHE A 428 4.83 -17.35 -23.60
N GLU A 429 4.37 -17.01 -22.39
CA GLU A 429 3.90 -17.95 -21.36
C GLU A 429 2.79 -17.32 -20.53
N GLY A 430 2.05 -18.14 -19.81
CA GLY A 430 1.02 -17.69 -18.88
C GLY A 430 0.75 -18.70 -17.75
N PRO A 431 -0.22 -18.40 -16.87
CA PRO A 431 -0.64 -19.31 -15.80
C PRO A 431 -0.93 -20.71 -16.34
N GLY A 432 -0.47 -21.75 -15.63
CA GLY A 432 -0.71 -23.15 -16.01
C GLY A 432 0.10 -23.68 -17.21
N THR A 433 0.84 -22.83 -17.92
CA THR A 433 1.71 -23.25 -19.03
C THR A 433 3.13 -23.61 -18.57
N PRO A 434 3.91 -24.42 -19.32
CA PRO A 434 5.36 -24.52 -19.10
C PRO A 434 6.06 -23.21 -19.51
N PRO A 435 7.30 -22.95 -19.03
CA PRO A 435 8.10 -21.80 -19.47
C PRO A 435 8.19 -21.71 -20.99
N GLY A 436 7.81 -20.56 -21.52
CA GLY A 436 7.61 -20.37 -22.96
C GLY A 436 8.83 -19.86 -23.73
N PRO A 437 8.72 -19.78 -25.08
CA PRO A 437 9.77 -19.23 -25.91
C PRO A 437 9.90 -17.71 -25.72
N VAL A 438 11.10 -17.20 -25.99
CA VAL A 438 11.42 -15.77 -25.94
C VAL A 438 11.67 -15.27 -27.37
N ARG A 439 11.08 -14.13 -27.73
CA ARG A 439 11.29 -13.48 -29.04
C ARG A 439 11.50 -11.98 -28.86
N THR A 440 12.21 -11.36 -29.79
CA THR A 440 12.50 -9.92 -29.75
C THR A 440 11.97 -9.23 -31.01
N PHE A 441 11.21 -8.18 -30.81
CA PHE A 441 10.53 -7.39 -31.84
C PHE A 441 11.08 -5.96 -31.88
N ALA A 442 10.67 -5.21 -32.90
CA ALA A 442 10.77 -3.76 -32.86
C ALA A 442 9.82 -3.22 -31.76
N ALA A 443 10.18 -2.11 -31.12
CA ALA A 443 9.36 -1.54 -30.05
C ALA A 443 7.98 -1.08 -30.56
N ASP A 444 7.89 -0.69 -31.82
CA ASP A 444 6.70 -0.22 -32.53
C ASP A 444 6.08 -1.30 -33.42
N ASP A 445 6.36 -2.58 -33.15
CA ASP A 445 5.77 -3.70 -33.89
C ASP A 445 4.23 -3.63 -33.84
N PRO A 446 3.54 -3.46 -34.98
CA PRO A 446 2.09 -3.26 -35.00
C PRO A 446 1.32 -4.51 -34.57
N ALA A 447 1.94 -5.70 -34.62
CA ALA A 447 1.33 -6.94 -34.18
C ALA A 447 1.42 -7.12 -32.65
N LEU A 448 2.13 -6.25 -31.93
CA LEU A 448 2.32 -6.31 -30.48
C LEU A 448 1.52 -5.22 -29.78
N THR A 449 0.58 -5.62 -28.93
CA THR A 449 -0.27 -4.71 -28.16
C THR A 449 -0.22 -5.01 -26.65
N ALA A 450 -0.57 -4.03 -25.83
CA ALA A 450 -0.72 -4.23 -24.39
C ALA A 450 -1.86 -5.22 -24.12
N GLY A 451 -1.60 -6.22 -23.29
CA GLY A 451 -2.56 -7.26 -22.94
C GLY A 451 -3.17 -7.01 -21.56
N PRO A 452 -4.38 -7.53 -21.30
CA PRO A 452 -4.91 -7.58 -19.94
C PRO A 452 -4.10 -8.58 -19.09
N PRO A 453 -4.20 -8.52 -17.75
CA PRO A 453 -3.67 -9.58 -16.89
C PRO A 453 -4.19 -10.96 -17.32
N PRO A 454 -3.34 -11.99 -17.31
CA PRO A 454 -3.77 -13.33 -17.71
C PRO A 454 -4.79 -13.89 -16.70
N ASP A 455 -5.76 -14.64 -17.20
CA ASP A 455 -6.70 -15.38 -16.36
C ASP A 455 -6.03 -16.63 -15.79
N TRP A 456 -5.78 -16.65 -14.47
CA TRP A 456 -5.23 -17.81 -13.78
C TRP A 456 -6.29 -18.87 -13.43
N SER A 457 -7.58 -18.53 -13.50
CA SER A 457 -8.69 -19.42 -13.15
C SER A 457 -9.06 -20.39 -14.28
N ALA A 458 -8.75 -20.04 -15.53
CA ALA A 458 -9.04 -20.87 -16.70
C ALA A 458 -8.34 -22.25 -16.69
N GLY A 459 -7.30 -22.44 -15.86
CA GLY A 459 -6.57 -23.71 -15.72
C GLY A 459 -7.08 -24.66 -14.62
N SER A 460 -7.99 -24.22 -13.75
CA SER A 460 -8.53 -25.02 -12.63
C SER A 460 -9.83 -25.75 -12.99
N GLY A 461 -10.06 -26.02 -14.28
CA GLY A 461 -11.19 -26.82 -14.74
C GLY A 461 -11.18 -28.18 -14.03
N ALA A 462 -12.12 -28.37 -13.10
CA ALA A 462 -12.45 -29.66 -12.55
C ALA A 462 -12.70 -30.63 -13.72
N PRO A 463 -12.15 -31.86 -13.71
CA PRO A 463 -12.61 -32.86 -14.65
C PRO A 463 -14.11 -33.07 -14.41
N SER A 464 -14.88 -32.82 -15.47
CA SER A 464 -16.33 -33.07 -15.56
C SER A 464 -16.71 -34.50 -15.17
#